data_AF-A0A350C071-F1
#
_entry.id   AF-A0A350C071-F1
#
_cell.length_a   1.000
_cell.length_b   1.000
_cell.length_c   1.000
_cell.angle_alpha   90.00
_cell.angle_beta   90.00
_cell.angle_gamma   90.00
#
_symmetry.space_group_name_H-M   'P 1'
#
loop_
_entity.id
_entity.type
_entity.pdbx_description
1 polymer ?
#
loop_
_entity_poly.entity_id
_entity_poly.type
_entity_poly.pdbx_seq_one_letter_code
_entity_poly.pdbx_strand_id
1 'polypeptide(L)'
;GGDLNSFVTQFVQSYYTQQEWYVKGFEDYDSTPRFIDIPLIESEEGYRIDLPDNIWEIIVDSKVAVYLETDEGRIYLGRDYVGADDESGYPIISIGDSWVHINDRIVCYEAGDVVETEAGTVYKGSVKAKLNGKTDIILQIEWDPISGEDFEKPGKGRITGYYEDGDANPFMRKGMQQLETGDTLEFMFYYYDDEGEYKKTDSYEKKMTITSPELLVVEDKALSPATIDFMGVLTDVYKREFFTEQMTVSFE
;
A
#
# COMPACT_ATOMS: atom_id res chain seq x y z
N GLY A 1 -10.04 -44.57 -6.28
CA GLY A 1 -11.02 -43.48 -6.38
C GLY A 1 -11.83 -43.48 -5.11
N GLY A 2 -11.58 -42.48 -4.26
CA GLY A 2 -12.20 -42.32 -2.95
C GLY A 2 -11.56 -41.08 -2.34
N ASP A 3 -12.28 -39.96 -2.44
CA ASP A 3 -11.78 -38.60 -2.29
C ASP A 3 -11.56 -38.26 -0.81
N LEU A 4 -10.30 -38.36 -0.37
CA LEU A 4 -9.84 -38.03 1.00
C LEU A 4 -10.11 -36.57 1.38
N ASN A 5 -10.33 -35.68 0.40
CA ASN A 5 -10.65 -34.28 0.64
C ASN A 5 -12.06 -34.05 1.18
N SER A 6 -13.05 -34.89 0.83
CA SER A 6 -14.43 -34.67 1.30
C SER A 6 -14.62 -35.00 2.79
N PHE A 7 -13.84 -35.95 3.32
CA PHE A 7 -13.98 -36.42 4.70
C PHE A 7 -13.35 -35.45 5.71
N VAL A 8 -12.21 -34.84 5.37
CA VAL A 8 -11.54 -33.84 6.23
C VAL A 8 -12.33 -32.53 6.26
N THR A 9 -12.86 -32.09 5.12
CA THR A 9 -13.66 -30.85 5.05
C THR A 9 -14.96 -30.95 5.84
N GLN A 10 -15.67 -32.08 5.80
CA GLN A 10 -16.86 -32.30 6.63
C GLN A 10 -16.54 -32.34 8.14
N PHE A 11 -15.39 -32.91 8.53
CA PHE A 11 -15.02 -33.00 9.94
C PHE A 11 -14.66 -31.61 10.52
N VAL A 12 -13.90 -30.80 9.78
CA VAL A 12 -13.53 -29.45 10.20
C VAL A 12 -14.75 -28.54 10.30
N GLN A 13 -15.65 -28.56 9.30
CA GLN A 13 -16.90 -27.78 9.33
C GLN A 13 -17.81 -28.13 10.51
N SER A 14 -17.89 -29.41 10.87
CA SER A 14 -18.76 -29.84 11.97
C SER A 14 -18.27 -29.42 13.37
N TYR A 15 -16.98 -29.10 13.53
CA TYR A 15 -16.36 -28.93 14.85
C TYR A 15 -16.41 -27.50 15.38
N TYR A 16 -16.25 -26.50 14.51
CA TYR A 16 -16.30 -25.10 14.92
C TYR A 16 -17.74 -24.56 15.02
N THR A 17 -18.67 -25.09 14.23
CA THR A 17 -20.10 -24.72 14.26
C THR A 17 -20.83 -25.12 15.55
N GLN A 18 -20.18 -25.90 16.42
CA GLN A 18 -20.70 -26.37 17.70
C GLN A 18 -20.06 -25.67 18.91
N GLN A 19 -19.14 -24.73 18.70
CA GLN A 19 -18.47 -24.02 19.78
C GLN A 19 -19.33 -22.89 20.34
N GLU A 20 -19.22 -22.60 21.64
CA GLU A 20 -20.01 -21.52 22.28
C GLU A 20 -19.76 -20.14 21.66
N TRP A 21 -18.59 -19.93 21.05
CA TRP A 21 -18.22 -18.68 20.39
C TRP A 21 -18.75 -18.57 18.95
N TYR A 22 -19.30 -19.65 18.38
CA TYR A 22 -19.74 -19.66 16.99
C TYR A 22 -21.14 -19.04 16.84
N VAL A 23 -21.26 -18.07 15.94
CA VAL A 23 -22.51 -17.38 15.61
C VAL A 23 -22.98 -17.79 14.23
N LYS A 24 -24.09 -18.53 14.17
CA LYS A 24 -24.69 -18.99 12.91
C LYS A 24 -25.13 -17.78 12.07
N GLY A 25 -24.60 -17.65 10.85
CA GLY A 25 -24.83 -16.52 9.95
C GLY A 25 -23.60 -15.62 9.72
N PHE A 26 -22.53 -15.79 10.50
CA PHE A 26 -21.21 -15.18 10.22
C PHE A 26 -20.44 -15.90 9.09
N GLU A 27 -21.03 -16.91 8.45
CA GLU A 27 -20.42 -17.66 7.34
C GLU A 27 -20.77 -17.05 5.97
N ASP A 28 -21.77 -16.16 5.93
CA ASP A 28 -22.13 -15.37 4.74
C ASP A 28 -21.28 -14.09 4.69
N TYR A 29 -19.96 -14.24 4.63
CA TYR A 29 -19.05 -13.17 4.17
C TYR A 29 -19.08 -13.14 2.63
N ASP A 30 -20.22 -12.80 2.02
CA ASP A 30 -20.22 -12.56 0.58
C ASP A 30 -21.20 -11.47 0.15
N SER A 31 -20.68 -10.62 -0.76
CA SER A 31 -21.35 -9.58 -1.53
C SER A 31 -21.75 -8.27 -0.83
N THR A 32 -20.78 -7.57 -0.24
CA THR A 32 -20.80 -6.11 -0.45
C THR A 32 -20.22 -5.88 -1.84
N PRO A 33 -20.90 -5.16 -2.75
CA PRO A 33 -20.33 -4.88 -4.06
C PRO A 33 -18.92 -4.30 -3.88
N ARG A 34 -17.91 -4.95 -4.47
CA ARG A 34 -16.72 -4.21 -4.90
C ARG A 34 -17.21 -3.22 -5.95
N PHE A 35 -16.59 -2.06 -6.03
CA PHE A 35 -17.07 -0.88 -6.75
C PHE A 35 -18.06 -0.06 -5.93
N ILE A 36 -17.51 0.86 -5.14
CA ILE A 36 -18.20 2.11 -4.90
C ILE A 36 -17.30 3.12 -5.59
N ASP A 37 -17.79 3.81 -6.61
CA ASP A 37 -17.22 5.11 -6.98
C ASP A 37 -17.77 6.06 -5.93
N ILE A 38 -17.17 6.09 -4.73
CA ILE A 38 -17.65 7.00 -3.68
C ILE A 38 -17.44 8.41 -4.22
N PRO A 39 -18.51 9.22 -4.35
CA PRO A 39 -18.39 10.55 -4.93
C PRO A 39 -17.43 11.42 -4.12
N LEU A 40 -16.73 12.29 -4.82
CA LEU A 40 -15.85 13.29 -4.25
C LEU A 40 -16.46 14.68 -4.41
N ILE A 41 -16.19 15.53 -3.44
CA ILE A 41 -16.58 16.94 -3.43
C ILE A 41 -15.29 17.75 -3.44
N GLU A 42 -15.07 18.49 -4.53
CA GLU A 42 -13.91 19.38 -4.69
C GLU A 42 -13.90 20.50 -3.61
N SER A 43 -12.73 20.75 -3.03
CA SER A 43 -12.45 21.82 -2.07
C SER A 43 -11.12 22.52 -2.41
N GLU A 44 -10.78 23.60 -1.71
CA GLU A 44 -9.49 24.29 -1.90
C GLU A 44 -8.28 23.42 -1.51
N GLU A 45 -8.49 22.42 -0.65
CA GLU A 45 -7.43 21.57 -0.08
C GLU A 45 -7.33 20.19 -0.77
N GLY A 46 -8.27 19.86 -1.66
CA GLY A 46 -8.32 18.59 -2.38
C GLY A 46 -9.75 18.10 -2.60
N TYR A 47 -9.98 16.80 -2.36
CA TYR A 47 -11.27 16.16 -2.59
C TYR A 47 -11.79 15.52 -1.32
N ARG A 48 -12.93 16.02 -0.83
CA ARG A 48 -13.63 15.44 0.32
C ARG A 48 -14.49 14.26 -0.12
N ILE A 49 -14.48 13.19 0.65
CA ILE A 49 -15.29 12.01 0.36
C ILE A 49 -16.75 12.23 0.81
N ASP A 50 -17.70 12.07 -0.11
CA ASP A 50 -19.13 12.15 0.18
C ASP A 50 -19.66 10.81 0.69
N LEU A 51 -19.53 10.61 2.00
CA LEU A 51 -19.93 9.39 2.69
C LEU A 51 -20.82 9.71 3.89
N PRO A 52 -21.93 8.97 4.12
CA PRO A 52 -22.78 9.17 5.29
C PRO A 52 -22.04 8.91 6.62
N ASP A 53 -22.31 9.72 7.65
CA ASP A 53 -21.68 9.63 8.99
C ASP A 53 -21.70 8.22 9.58
N ASN A 54 -22.80 7.48 9.41
CA ASN A 54 -22.93 6.13 9.96
C ASN A 54 -22.00 5.10 9.27
N ILE A 55 -21.50 5.40 8.07
CA ILE A 55 -20.48 4.59 7.41
C ILE A 55 -19.09 5.04 7.86
N TRP A 56 -18.87 6.35 8.07
CA TRP A 56 -17.62 6.84 8.65
C TRP A 56 -17.29 6.19 10.00
N GLU A 57 -18.30 5.92 10.83
CA GLU A 57 -18.13 5.24 12.12
C GLU A 57 -17.46 3.86 12.04
N ILE A 58 -17.50 3.20 10.88
CA ILE A 58 -16.90 1.88 10.68
C ILE A 58 -15.59 1.91 9.87
N ILE A 59 -15.17 3.08 9.37
CA ILE A 59 -13.90 3.24 8.66
C ILE A 59 -12.76 3.28 9.69
N VAL A 60 -11.68 2.55 9.42
CA VAL A 60 -10.51 2.42 10.32
C VAL A 60 -9.19 2.78 9.67
N ASP A 61 -9.13 2.89 8.35
CA ASP A 61 -7.94 3.33 7.62
C ASP A 61 -8.36 4.05 6.33
N SER A 62 -7.54 4.99 5.89
CA SER A 62 -7.76 5.80 4.69
C SER A 62 -6.42 6.10 4.03
N LYS A 63 -6.32 5.76 2.75
CA LYS A 63 -5.10 5.91 1.93
C LYS A 63 -5.44 6.49 0.56
N VAL A 64 -4.42 6.86 -0.18
CA VAL A 64 -4.55 7.26 -1.59
C VAL A 64 -3.82 6.25 -2.45
N ALA A 65 -4.54 5.55 -3.34
CA ALA A 65 -3.93 4.71 -4.38
C ALA A 65 -3.51 5.60 -5.55
N VAL A 66 -2.30 5.39 -6.06
CA VAL A 66 -1.67 6.26 -7.06
C VAL A 66 -1.21 5.45 -8.26
N TYR A 67 -1.49 5.97 -9.45
CA TYR A 67 -1.15 5.39 -10.73
C TYR A 67 -0.49 6.44 -11.62
N LEU A 68 0.62 6.08 -12.25
CA LEU A 68 1.30 6.88 -13.27
C LEU A 68 0.72 6.53 -14.65
N GLU A 69 0.23 7.52 -15.38
CA GLU A 69 -0.15 7.34 -16.77
C GLU A 69 1.09 7.20 -17.67
N THR A 70 0.99 6.31 -18.64
CA THR A 70 2.03 6.02 -19.64
C THR A 70 1.39 5.81 -21.01
N ASP A 71 2.19 5.83 -22.07
CA ASP A 71 1.72 5.54 -23.43
C ASP A 71 1.12 4.12 -23.61
N GLU A 72 1.39 3.20 -22.69
CA GLU A 72 0.95 1.78 -22.74
C GLU A 72 -0.16 1.44 -21.73
N GLY A 73 -0.71 2.44 -21.04
CA GLY A 73 -1.68 2.29 -19.96
C GLY A 73 -1.19 2.91 -18.66
N ARG A 74 -1.42 2.24 -17.53
CA ARG A 74 -1.12 2.78 -16.20
C ARG A 74 -0.16 1.90 -15.41
N ILE A 75 0.71 2.53 -14.64
CA ILE A 75 1.60 1.85 -13.69
C ILE A 75 1.14 2.21 -12.28
N TYR A 76 0.76 1.21 -11.48
CA TYR A 76 0.47 1.43 -10.07
C TYR A 76 1.75 1.76 -9.30
N LEU A 77 1.77 2.95 -8.70
CA LEU A 77 2.88 3.46 -7.90
C LEU A 77 2.76 3.07 -6.43
N GLY A 78 1.57 2.67 -5.98
CA GLY A 78 1.34 2.20 -4.62
C GLY A 78 0.25 2.99 -3.89
N ARG A 79 0.28 2.92 -2.55
CA ARG A 79 -0.62 3.65 -1.67
C ARG A 79 0.17 4.60 -0.79
N ASP A 80 -0.31 5.82 -0.66
CA ASP A 80 0.22 6.82 0.27
C ASP A 80 -0.77 7.12 1.40
N TYR A 81 -0.29 7.82 2.41
CA TYR A 81 -1.11 8.40 3.47
C TYR A 81 -2.00 9.51 2.92
N VAL A 82 -3.16 9.69 3.52
CA VAL A 82 -3.99 10.88 3.29
C VAL A 82 -3.29 12.11 3.89
N GLY A 83 -3.24 13.21 3.14
CA GLY A 83 -2.40 14.36 3.47
C GLY A 83 -3.00 15.34 4.47
N ALA A 84 -4.32 15.33 4.66
CA ALA A 84 -5.04 16.25 5.53
C ALA A 84 -6.40 15.69 5.93
N ASP A 85 -6.96 16.25 7.01
CA ASP A 85 -8.36 16.06 7.40
C ASP A 85 -9.12 17.39 7.24
N ASP A 86 -10.42 17.33 6.94
CA ASP A 86 -11.31 18.48 6.87
C ASP A 86 -11.68 19.01 8.27
N GLU A 87 -12.46 20.10 8.31
CA GLU A 87 -12.92 20.70 9.59
C GLU A 87 -13.73 19.74 10.48
N SER A 88 -14.27 18.66 9.92
CA SER A 88 -15.02 17.62 10.65
C SER A 88 -14.14 16.42 11.05
N GLY A 89 -12.86 16.42 10.69
CA GLY A 89 -11.91 15.34 10.95
C GLY A 89 -12.00 14.18 9.97
N TYR A 90 -12.56 14.39 8.76
CA TYR A 90 -12.59 13.39 7.71
C TYR A 90 -11.45 13.61 6.70
N PRO A 91 -10.85 12.54 6.17
CA PRO A 91 -9.69 12.66 5.29
C PRO A 91 -10.02 13.35 3.97
N ILE A 92 -9.12 14.23 3.56
CA ILE A 92 -9.11 14.87 2.25
C ILE A 92 -8.17 14.07 1.34
N ILE A 93 -8.72 13.64 0.20
CA ILE A 93 -7.96 12.93 -0.82
C ILE A 93 -7.26 13.96 -1.71
N SER A 94 -5.94 13.89 -1.75
CA SER A 94 -5.10 14.72 -2.61
C SER A 94 -3.78 14.00 -2.91
N ILE A 95 -3.09 14.45 -3.95
CA ILE A 95 -1.75 13.98 -4.29
C ILE A 95 -0.88 15.16 -4.73
N GLY A 96 0.38 15.14 -4.31
CA GLY A 96 1.38 16.13 -4.72
C GLY A 96 2.13 15.73 -6.00
N ASP A 97 3.07 16.55 -6.41
CA ASP A 97 3.93 16.33 -7.58
C ASP A 97 5.16 15.47 -7.27
N SER A 98 5.13 14.68 -6.20
CA SER A 98 6.28 13.94 -5.68
C SER A 98 5.93 12.49 -5.33
N TRP A 99 6.92 11.59 -5.40
CA TRP A 99 6.77 10.19 -4.99
C TRP A 99 8.04 9.62 -4.39
N VAL A 100 7.89 8.46 -3.76
CA VAL A 100 8.97 7.75 -3.08
C VAL A 100 9.98 7.19 -4.09
N HIS A 101 11.25 7.46 -3.81
CA HIS A 101 12.40 6.95 -4.55
C HIS A 101 13.39 6.24 -3.61
N ILE A 102 14.05 5.22 -4.12
CA ILE A 102 15.22 4.59 -3.48
C ILE A 102 16.43 4.84 -4.38
N ASN A 103 17.40 5.62 -3.91
CA ASN A 103 18.57 6.05 -4.68
C ASN A 103 18.23 6.55 -6.10
N ASP A 104 17.36 7.56 -6.18
CA ASP A 104 16.90 8.22 -7.42
C ASP A 104 16.05 7.34 -8.34
N ARG A 105 15.60 6.17 -7.87
CA ARG A 105 14.71 5.29 -8.64
C ARG A 105 13.33 5.29 -8.03
N ILE A 106 12.31 5.57 -8.84
CA ILE A 106 10.92 5.47 -8.41
C ILE A 106 10.62 4.04 -7.95
N VAL A 107 9.78 3.89 -6.93
CA VAL A 107 9.39 2.58 -6.39
C VAL A 107 7.88 2.46 -6.20
N CYS A 108 7.38 1.22 -6.30
CA CYS A 108 6.03 0.90 -5.86
C CYS A 108 5.98 0.90 -4.33
N TYR A 109 5.51 2.00 -3.73
CA TYR A 109 5.52 2.21 -2.28
C TYR A 109 4.15 1.97 -1.66
N GLU A 110 4.09 1.06 -0.69
CA GLU A 110 2.88 0.78 0.08
C GLU A 110 3.02 1.37 1.49
N ALA A 111 2.30 2.47 1.75
CA ALA A 111 2.18 3.07 3.06
C ALA A 111 1.67 2.05 4.10
N GLY A 112 2.40 1.95 5.20
CA GLY A 112 2.13 1.02 6.30
C GLY A 112 1.49 1.70 7.50
N ASP A 113 1.79 1.17 8.67
CA ASP A 113 1.33 1.73 9.94
C ASP A 113 2.14 2.97 10.32
N VAL A 114 1.47 3.92 10.96
CA VAL A 114 2.10 5.09 11.60
C VAL A 114 2.35 4.78 13.07
N VAL A 115 3.54 5.11 13.57
CA VAL A 115 3.94 4.86 14.96
C VAL A 115 4.33 6.16 15.65
N GLU A 116 3.63 6.47 16.74
CA GLU A 116 4.00 7.56 17.63
C GLU A 116 5.17 7.16 18.54
N THR A 117 6.21 7.99 18.56
CA THR A 117 7.40 7.77 19.39
C THR A 117 7.75 9.03 20.19
N GLU A 118 8.64 8.91 21.18
CA GLU A 118 9.15 10.09 21.91
C GLU A 118 9.86 11.10 20.99
N ALA A 119 10.38 10.64 19.84
CA ALA A 119 11.07 11.47 18.86
C ALA A 119 10.13 12.10 17.83
N GLY A 120 8.84 11.74 17.83
CA GLY A 120 7.85 12.18 16.85
C GLY A 120 7.14 11.02 16.15
N THR A 121 6.35 11.36 15.14
CA THR A 121 5.57 10.42 14.32
C THR A 121 6.48 9.75 13.31
N VAL A 122 6.47 8.41 13.28
CA VAL A 122 7.26 7.58 12.35
C VAL A 122 6.34 6.88 11.36
N TYR A 123 6.46 7.26 10.09
CA TYR A 123 5.76 6.63 8.99
C TYR A 123 6.55 5.41 8.50
N LYS A 124 5.83 4.35 8.15
CA LYS A 124 6.44 3.11 7.64
C LYS A 124 5.88 2.76 6.28
N GLY A 125 6.55 1.89 5.56
CA GLY A 125 5.96 1.34 4.35
C GLY A 125 6.77 0.18 3.82
N SER A 126 6.40 -0.28 2.64
CA SER A 126 7.07 -1.40 2.01
C SER A 126 7.19 -1.25 0.51
N VAL A 127 8.18 -1.91 -0.05
CA VAL A 127 8.45 -1.93 -1.50
C VAL A 127 8.71 -3.36 -1.93
N LYS A 128 7.99 -3.82 -2.95
CA LYS A 128 8.26 -5.14 -3.55
C LYS A 128 9.43 -5.06 -4.52
N ALA A 129 10.34 -6.02 -4.43
CA ALA A 129 11.50 -6.12 -5.29
C ALA A 129 11.89 -7.58 -5.58
N LYS A 130 12.64 -7.79 -6.65
CA LYS A 130 13.34 -9.04 -6.93
C LYS A 130 14.80 -8.89 -6.53
N LEU A 131 15.23 -9.69 -5.55
CA LEU A 131 16.61 -9.77 -5.10
C LEU A 131 17.39 -10.75 -5.97
N ASN A 132 18.52 -10.30 -6.51
CA ASN A 132 19.45 -11.11 -7.30
C ASN A 132 18.82 -11.85 -8.49
N GLY A 133 17.74 -11.28 -9.04
CA GLY A 133 16.97 -11.81 -10.17
C GLY A 133 16.24 -13.11 -9.87
N LYS A 134 16.09 -13.50 -8.59
CA LYS A 134 15.59 -14.84 -8.22
C LYS A 134 14.54 -14.81 -7.12
N THR A 135 14.76 -14.01 -6.08
CA THR A 135 13.95 -14.08 -4.87
C THR A 135 13.07 -12.85 -4.79
N ASP A 136 11.75 -13.05 -4.77
CA ASP A 136 10.84 -11.94 -4.52
C ASP A 136 10.88 -11.59 -3.04
N ILE A 137 11.05 -10.31 -2.74
CA ILE A 137 11.21 -9.78 -1.39
C ILE A 137 10.33 -8.55 -1.18
N ILE A 138 10.03 -8.28 0.09
CA ILE A 138 9.33 -7.09 0.55
C ILE A 138 10.31 -6.30 1.42
N LEU A 139 10.86 -5.21 0.87
CA LEU A 139 11.68 -4.24 1.59
C LEU A 139 10.80 -3.49 2.58
N GLN A 140 11.32 -3.24 3.78
CA GLN A 140 10.63 -2.50 4.84
C GLN A 140 11.28 -1.13 4.99
N ILE A 141 10.46 -0.09 4.86
CA ILE A 141 10.86 1.31 4.88
C ILE A 141 10.43 1.95 6.20
N GLU A 142 11.32 2.72 6.80
CA GLU A 142 11.02 3.59 7.94
C GLU A 142 11.51 5.00 7.62
N TRP A 143 10.61 5.96 7.70
CA TRP A 143 10.92 7.38 7.54
C TRP A 143 11.51 7.96 8.82
N ASP A 144 12.32 9.00 8.68
CA ASP A 144 12.82 9.74 9.84
C ASP A 144 11.64 10.38 10.61
N PRO A 145 11.67 10.39 11.96
CA PRO A 145 10.57 10.91 12.75
C PRO A 145 10.28 12.39 12.44
N ILE A 146 9.00 12.72 12.33
CA ILE A 146 8.52 14.09 12.15
C ILE A 146 8.06 14.62 13.50
N SER A 147 8.56 15.79 13.91
CA SER A 147 8.20 16.44 15.16
C SER A 147 8.05 17.94 14.97
N GLY A 148 7.02 18.54 15.58
CA GLY A 148 6.73 19.97 15.47
C GLY A 148 5.30 20.25 14.99
N GLU A 149 4.95 21.53 14.88
CA GLU A 149 3.68 22.00 14.27
C GLU A 149 3.73 22.00 12.74
N ASP A 150 4.93 21.91 12.17
CA ASP A 150 5.15 21.75 10.74
C ASP A 150 5.02 20.25 10.42
N PHE A 151 3.82 19.84 10.00
CA PHE A 151 3.55 18.52 9.40
C PHE A 151 4.23 18.37 8.03
N GLU A 152 5.46 18.87 7.88
CA GLU A 152 6.26 18.72 6.68
C GLU A 152 6.54 17.22 6.46
N LYS A 153 6.30 16.76 5.23
CA LYS A 153 6.57 15.39 4.78
C LYS A 153 7.97 14.93 5.22
N PRO A 154 8.16 13.65 5.57
CA PRO A 154 9.44 13.18 6.04
C PRO A 154 10.50 13.33 4.94
N GLY A 155 11.55 14.09 5.21
CA GLY A 155 12.56 14.41 4.19
C GLY A 155 13.41 13.22 3.75
N LYS A 156 13.64 12.25 4.64
CA LYS A 156 14.46 11.05 4.39
C LYS A 156 13.93 9.83 5.12
N GLY A 157 14.21 8.67 4.58
CA GLY A 157 13.94 7.37 5.18
C GLY A 157 15.05 6.36 4.88
N ARG A 158 14.88 5.17 5.46
CA ARG A 158 15.84 4.06 5.35
C ARG A 158 15.14 2.73 5.15
N ILE A 159 15.86 1.80 4.52
CA ILE A 159 15.48 0.39 4.48
C ILE A 159 15.93 -0.26 5.79
N THR A 160 14.99 -0.81 6.54
CA THR A 160 15.26 -1.48 7.83
C THR A 160 15.58 -2.97 7.68
N GLY A 161 15.25 -3.53 6.52
CA GLY A 161 15.49 -4.92 6.15
C GLY A 161 14.44 -5.41 5.16
N TYR A 162 14.35 -6.72 4.98
CA TYR A 162 13.35 -7.34 4.11
C TYR A 162 12.85 -8.69 4.62
N TYR A 163 11.71 -9.10 4.07
CA TYR A 163 11.18 -10.46 4.13
C TYR A 163 11.15 -11.06 2.72
N GLU A 164 11.29 -12.38 2.61
CA GLU A 164 10.98 -13.07 1.35
C GLU A 164 9.46 -13.11 1.15
N ASP A 165 8.98 -12.71 -0.02
CA ASP A 165 7.56 -12.75 -0.34
C ASP A 165 7.13 -14.23 -0.48
N GLY A 166 6.05 -14.60 0.19
CA GLY A 166 5.58 -15.98 0.24
C GLY A 166 6.43 -16.95 1.07
N ASP A 167 7.22 -16.46 2.04
CA ASP A 167 7.91 -17.33 3.01
C ASP A 167 6.90 -18.27 3.69
N ALA A 168 7.11 -19.58 3.53
CA ALA A 168 6.23 -20.61 4.08
C ALA A 168 6.33 -20.74 5.61
N ASN A 169 7.36 -20.18 6.24
CA ASN A 169 7.61 -20.27 7.68
C ASN A 169 7.99 -18.92 8.30
N PRO A 170 7.15 -17.87 8.14
CA PRO A 170 7.51 -16.51 8.54
C PRO A 170 7.71 -16.41 10.07
N PHE A 171 6.99 -17.22 10.85
CA PHE A 171 7.10 -17.27 12.32
C PHE A 171 8.39 -17.92 12.85
N MET A 172 9.14 -18.63 12.00
CA MET A 172 10.39 -19.28 12.42
C MET A 172 11.63 -18.39 12.27
N ARG A 173 11.53 -17.31 11.49
CA ARG A 173 12.61 -16.34 11.33
C ARG A 173 12.48 -15.24 12.38
N LYS A 174 13.57 -14.98 13.11
CA LYS A 174 13.66 -13.87 14.06
C LYS A 174 14.24 -12.66 13.35
N GLY A 175 13.41 -11.65 13.11
CA GLY A 175 13.81 -10.38 12.53
C GLY A 175 13.86 -10.37 10.99
N MET A 176 14.13 -9.19 10.44
CA MET A 176 14.26 -8.96 9.01
C MET A 176 15.66 -9.34 8.51
N GLN A 177 15.72 -9.87 7.29
CA GLN A 177 17.00 -10.07 6.60
C GLN A 177 17.58 -8.72 6.16
N GLN A 178 18.90 -8.66 5.98
CA GLN A 178 19.61 -7.43 5.63
C GLN A 178 20.19 -7.55 4.22
N LEU A 179 20.24 -6.42 3.51
CA LEU A 179 20.87 -6.33 2.19
C LEU A 179 22.40 -6.31 2.35
N GLU A 180 23.11 -6.88 1.40
CA GLU A 180 24.57 -6.93 1.39
C GLU A 180 25.16 -6.18 0.18
N THR A 181 26.41 -5.74 0.29
CA THR A 181 27.14 -5.18 -0.85
C THR A 181 27.24 -6.23 -1.97
N GLY A 182 26.87 -5.83 -3.18
CA GLY A 182 26.85 -6.70 -4.36
C GLY A 182 25.48 -7.29 -4.69
N ASP A 183 24.51 -7.21 -3.76
CA ASP A 183 23.12 -7.56 -4.05
C ASP A 183 22.57 -6.67 -5.17
N THR A 184 21.61 -7.22 -5.92
CA THR A 184 20.87 -6.49 -6.94
C THR A 184 19.38 -6.47 -6.65
N LEU A 185 18.76 -5.31 -6.89
CA LEU A 185 17.33 -5.09 -6.70
C LEU A 185 16.68 -4.69 -8.02
N GLU A 186 15.56 -5.34 -8.34
CA GLU A 186 14.63 -4.94 -9.40
C GLU A 186 13.30 -4.60 -8.74
N PHE A 187 12.93 -3.32 -8.68
CA PHE A 187 11.68 -2.89 -8.07
C PHE A 187 10.49 -3.30 -8.94
N MET A 188 9.48 -3.93 -8.33
CA MET A 188 8.37 -4.52 -9.05
C MET A 188 7.16 -3.57 -9.08
N PHE A 189 6.56 -3.43 -10.26
CA PHE A 189 5.38 -2.62 -10.49
C PHE A 189 4.26 -3.44 -11.14
N TYR A 190 3.03 -2.97 -10.97
CA TYR A 190 1.84 -3.59 -11.57
C TYR A 190 1.32 -2.70 -12.69
N TYR A 191 1.17 -3.27 -13.87
CA TYR A 191 0.76 -2.59 -15.07
C TYR A 191 -0.69 -2.94 -15.38
N TYR A 192 -1.47 -1.91 -15.73
CA TYR A 192 -2.88 -1.99 -16.07
C TYR A 192 -3.09 -1.32 -17.42
N ASP A 193 -4.14 -1.71 -18.15
CA ASP A 193 -4.58 -0.94 -19.32
C ASP A 193 -5.46 0.25 -18.95
N ASP A 194 -5.92 0.97 -19.97
CA ASP A 194 -6.80 2.14 -19.83
C ASP A 194 -8.16 1.77 -19.24
N GLU A 195 -8.59 0.52 -19.39
CA GLU A 195 -9.80 -0.02 -18.77
C GLU A 195 -9.60 -0.45 -17.30
N GLY A 196 -8.36 -0.40 -16.78
CA GLY A 196 -8.03 -0.78 -15.40
C GLY A 196 -7.83 -2.28 -15.20
N GLU A 197 -7.70 -3.06 -16.27
CA GLU A 197 -7.46 -4.50 -16.20
C GLU A 197 -5.96 -4.79 -16.05
N TYR A 198 -5.63 -5.67 -15.09
CA TYR A 198 -4.25 -6.07 -14.84
C TYR A 198 -3.63 -6.75 -16.07
N LYS A 199 -2.46 -6.24 -16.49
CA LYS A 199 -1.69 -6.80 -17.61
C LYS A 199 -0.52 -7.67 -17.16
N LYS A 200 0.35 -7.11 -16.31
CA LYS A 200 1.59 -7.78 -15.90
C LYS A 200 2.18 -7.15 -14.64
N THR A 201 3.07 -7.91 -13.99
CA THR A 201 4.00 -7.40 -12.97
C THR A 201 5.40 -7.45 -13.56
N ASP A 202 6.08 -6.31 -13.56
CA ASP A 202 7.40 -6.17 -14.18
C ASP A 202 8.21 -5.05 -13.52
N SER A 203 9.52 -5.00 -13.76
CA SER A 203 10.35 -3.90 -13.28
C SER A 203 10.25 -2.69 -14.20
N TYR A 204 10.02 -1.50 -13.64
CA TYR A 204 9.98 -0.26 -14.42
C TYR A 204 11.37 0.18 -14.90
N GLU A 205 12.35 0.16 -14.01
CA GLU A 205 13.73 0.51 -14.34
C GLU A 205 14.66 -0.70 -14.36
N LYS A 206 15.88 -0.50 -14.89
CA LYS A 206 16.94 -1.50 -14.82
C LYS A 206 17.33 -1.83 -13.38
N LYS A 207 17.76 -3.07 -13.16
CA LYS A 207 18.33 -3.52 -11.88
C LYS A 207 19.35 -2.54 -11.29
N MET A 208 19.25 -2.31 -9.98
CA MET A 208 20.20 -1.54 -9.19
C MET A 208 21.17 -2.50 -8.48
N THR A 209 22.46 -2.18 -8.46
CA THR A 209 23.45 -2.90 -7.64
C THR A 209 23.74 -2.12 -6.37
N ILE A 210 23.68 -2.80 -5.22
CA ILE A 210 23.97 -2.22 -3.92
C ILE A 210 25.49 -2.11 -3.77
N THR A 211 25.99 -0.88 -3.78
CA THR A 211 27.41 -0.60 -3.52
C THR A 211 27.71 -0.63 -2.02
N SER A 212 26.79 -0.11 -1.21
CA SER A 212 26.82 -0.18 0.25
C SER A 212 25.38 -0.07 0.78
N PRO A 213 24.91 -0.99 1.63
CA PRO A 213 23.58 -0.89 2.25
C PRO A 213 23.35 0.43 3.00
N GLU A 214 24.39 0.93 3.68
CA GLU A 214 24.34 2.20 4.43
C GLU A 214 24.21 3.45 3.55
N LEU A 215 24.39 3.31 2.24
CA LEU A 215 24.21 4.40 1.26
C LEU A 215 22.87 4.30 0.52
N LEU A 216 21.99 3.36 0.90
CA LEU A 216 20.62 3.31 0.40
C LEU A 216 19.81 4.38 1.12
N VAL A 217 19.32 5.34 0.36
CA VAL A 217 18.52 6.45 0.85
C VAL A 217 17.13 6.36 0.24
N VAL A 218 16.11 6.53 1.09
CA VAL A 218 14.72 6.68 0.68
C VAL A 218 14.35 8.15 0.77
N GLU A 219 13.82 8.72 -0.30
CA GLU A 219 13.47 10.14 -0.40
C GLU A 219 12.15 10.30 -1.14
N ASP A 220 11.33 11.28 -0.75
CA ASP A 220 10.20 11.76 -1.55
C ASP A 220 10.73 12.83 -2.52
N LYS A 221 10.59 12.60 -3.83
CA LYS A 221 11.17 13.44 -4.89
C LYS A 221 10.14 13.75 -5.95
N ALA A 222 10.30 14.91 -6.58
CA ALA A 222 9.45 15.35 -7.68
C ALA A 222 9.34 14.28 -8.78
N LEU A 223 8.10 14.04 -9.20
CA LEU A 223 7.68 13.18 -10.31
C LEU A 223 7.58 13.96 -11.64
N SER A 224 7.56 15.29 -11.60
CA SER A 224 7.26 16.11 -12.77
C SER A 224 8.32 16.02 -13.88
N PRO A 225 7.91 15.99 -15.16
CA PRO A 225 6.53 16.01 -15.65
C PRO A 225 5.85 14.63 -15.53
N ALA A 226 4.61 14.59 -15.03
CA ALA A 226 3.84 13.35 -14.86
C ALA A 226 2.32 13.60 -14.88
N THR A 227 1.55 12.66 -15.43
CA THR A 227 0.10 12.60 -15.23
C THR A 227 -0.21 11.44 -14.30
N ILE A 228 -0.98 11.73 -13.25
CA ILE A 228 -1.27 10.84 -12.15
C ILE A 228 -2.78 10.64 -12.04
N ASP A 229 -3.18 9.38 -12.01
CA ASP A 229 -4.51 8.97 -11.58
C ASP A 229 -4.47 8.56 -10.11
N PHE A 230 -5.44 8.99 -9.32
CA PHE A 230 -5.52 8.62 -7.91
C PHE A 230 -6.95 8.40 -7.42
N MET A 231 -7.07 7.57 -6.39
CA MET A 231 -8.33 7.21 -5.74
C MET A 231 -8.12 7.14 -4.23
N GLY A 232 -9.10 7.59 -3.44
CA GLY A 232 -9.16 7.27 -2.03
C GLY A 232 -9.43 5.78 -1.83
N VAL A 233 -8.77 5.16 -0.86
CA VAL A 233 -8.95 3.78 -0.44
C VAL A 233 -9.35 3.78 1.03
N LEU A 234 -10.61 3.46 1.30
CA LEU A 234 -11.16 3.35 2.65
C LEU A 234 -11.17 1.90 3.09
N THR A 235 -10.67 1.61 4.27
CA THR A 235 -10.77 0.28 4.88
C THR A 235 -11.66 0.33 6.10
N ASP A 236 -12.60 -0.61 6.22
CA ASP A 236 -13.48 -0.70 7.38
C ASP A 236 -12.98 -1.66 8.48
N VAL A 237 -13.68 -1.70 9.61
CA VAL A 237 -13.44 -2.63 10.74
C VAL A 237 -13.43 -4.11 10.32
N TYR A 238 -14.04 -4.46 9.19
CA TYR A 238 -14.08 -5.82 8.63
C TYR A 238 -13.01 -6.06 7.57
N LYS A 239 -12.08 -5.11 7.39
CA LYS A 239 -11.01 -5.15 6.39
C LYS A 239 -11.50 -5.20 4.94
N ARG A 240 -12.70 -4.68 4.68
CA ARG A 240 -13.19 -4.44 3.32
C ARG A 240 -12.64 -3.12 2.81
N GLU A 241 -12.19 -3.12 1.56
CA GLU A 241 -11.71 -1.91 0.88
C GLU A 241 -12.81 -1.34 -0.03
N PHE A 242 -12.98 -0.03 0.05
CA PHE A 242 -13.84 0.78 -0.81
C PHE A 242 -12.99 1.83 -1.47
N PHE A 243 -13.33 2.19 -2.71
CA PHE A 243 -12.60 3.18 -3.47
C PHE A 243 -13.46 4.43 -3.63
N THR A 244 -12.86 5.57 -3.90
CA THR A 244 -13.59 6.76 -4.37
C THR A 244 -13.69 6.72 -5.90
N GLU A 245 -14.41 7.66 -6.51
CA GLU A 245 -14.19 7.92 -7.92
C GLU A 245 -12.71 8.28 -8.18
N GLN A 246 -12.25 8.00 -9.40
CA GLN A 246 -10.89 8.30 -9.84
C GLN A 246 -10.77 9.76 -10.26
N MET A 247 -9.68 10.39 -9.82
CA MET A 247 -9.28 11.73 -10.24
C MET A 247 -7.98 11.67 -11.02
N THR A 248 -7.81 12.60 -11.97
CA THR A 248 -6.60 12.74 -12.79
C THR A 248 -6.01 14.13 -12.59
N VAL A 249 -4.69 14.20 -12.40
CA VAL A 249 -3.93 15.46 -12.30
C VAL A 249 -2.66 15.38 -13.12
N SER A 250 -2.29 16.47 -13.79
CA SER A 250 -1.04 16.61 -14.53
C SER A 250 -0.13 17.63 -13.86
N PHE A 251 1.12 17.24 -13.64
CA PHE A 251 2.20 18.08 -13.13
C PHE A 251 3.18 18.38 -14.26
N GLU A 252 3.52 19.65 -14.44
CA GLU A 252 4.42 20.16 -15.49
C GLU A 252 5.87 20.30 -15.00
#